data_AF-A0A351UVJ0-F1
#
_entry.id   AF-A0A351UVJ0-F1
#
_cell.length_a   1.000
_cell.length_b   1.000
_cell.length_c   1.000
_cell.angle_alpha   90.00
_cell.angle_beta   90.00
_cell.angle_gamma   90.00
#
_symmetry.space_group_name_H-M   'P 1'
#
loop_
_entity.id
_entity.type
_entity.pdbx_description
1 polymer ?
#
loop_
_entity_poly.entity_id
_entity_poly.type
_entity_poly.pdbx_seq_one_letter_code
_entity_poly.pdbx_strand_id
1 'polypeptide(L)'
;MSVFPELTGRFPVGILHEEFEFKGAEPGILPLTLFYPAKPGVEEKEKYSFPEALLGLPLCEEETRFLKNAEIAEEEETWPVIFYNHGYRSYEMSNSILCGELASRGYIVAALGHAKESL
;
A
#
# COMPACT_ATOMS: atom_id res chain seq x y z
N MET A 1 2.64 20.26 9.58
CA MET A 1 3.47 19.18 10.13
C MET A 1 2.72 17.90 9.82
N SER A 2 3.28 16.96 9.06
CA SER A 2 2.56 15.72 8.74
C SER A 2 2.38 14.91 10.02
N VAL A 3 1.18 14.38 10.24
CA VAL A 3 0.88 13.47 11.36
C VAL A 3 1.35 12.03 11.07
N PHE A 4 1.78 11.75 9.84
CA PHE A 4 2.26 10.44 9.42
C PHE A 4 3.71 10.22 9.90
N PRO A 5 4.01 9.07 10.56
CA PRO A 5 5.31 8.81 11.15
C PRO A 5 6.42 8.79 10.10
N GLU A 6 7.64 9.13 10.52
CA GLU A 6 8.83 8.92 9.70
C GLU A 6 9.08 7.42 9.52
N LEU A 7 9.39 7.01 8.29
CA LEU A 7 9.87 5.67 8.01
C LEU A 7 11.37 5.61 8.34
N THR A 8 11.83 4.50 8.91
CA THR A 8 13.24 4.41 9.37
C THR A 8 14.14 3.57 8.45
N GLY A 9 13.58 3.07 7.34
CA GLY A 9 14.34 2.37 6.31
C GLY A 9 15.13 3.30 5.38
N ARG A 10 15.89 2.71 4.45
CA ARG A 10 16.78 3.44 3.54
C ARG A 10 16.10 3.94 2.27
N PHE A 11 14.96 3.35 1.89
CA PHE A 11 14.28 3.65 0.64
C PHE A 11 13.09 4.60 0.84
N PRO A 12 12.89 5.57 -0.07
CA PRO A 12 11.56 6.12 -0.31
C PRO A 12 10.59 4.99 -0.63
N VAL A 13 9.31 5.17 -0.31
CA VAL A 13 8.30 4.13 -0.50
C VAL A 13 7.31 4.59 -1.54
N GLY A 14 7.13 3.77 -2.57
CA GLY A 14 6.07 3.89 -3.55
C GLY A 14 4.83 3.12 -3.12
N ILE A 15 3.68 3.57 -3.63
CA ILE A 15 2.40 2.91 -3.45
C ILE A 15 1.64 2.85 -4.78
N LEU A 16 1.04 1.70 -5.04
CA LEU A 16 0.27 1.41 -6.24
C LEU A 16 -0.94 0.55 -5.88
N HIS A 17 -2.11 0.88 -6.44
CA HIS A 17 -3.34 0.12 -6.27
C HIS A 17 -3.65 -0.63 -7.56
N GLU A 18 -3.85 -1.94 -7.46
CA GLU A 18 -4.11 -2.84 -8.58
C GLU A 18 -5.31 -3.74 -8.27
N GLU A 19 -5.93 -4.25 -9.33
CA GLU A 19 -6.98 -5.26 -9.24
C GLU A 19 -6.53 -6.50 -10.01
N PHE A 20 -6.51 -7.64 -9.34
CA PHE A 20 -6.16 -8.90 -9.96
C PHE A 20 -7.41 -9.75 -10.22
N GLU A 21 -7.78 -9.91 -11.49
CA GLU A 21 -8.84 -10.83 -11.89
C GLU A 21 -8.35 -12.29 -11.86
N PHE A 22 -9.12 -13.17 -11.21
CA PHE A 22 -8.82 -14.60 -11.18
C PHE A 22 -10.05 -15.43 -11.59
N LYS A 23 -9.80 -16.50 -12.35
CA LYS A 23 -10.82 -17.38 -12.94
C LYS A 23 -10.85 -18.76 -12.28
N GLY A 24 -10.64 -18.79 -10.96
CA GLY A 24 -10.60 -20.01 -10.15
C GLY A 24 -11.97 -20.69 -10.00
N ALA A 25 -12.06 -21.62 -9.05
CA ALA A 25 -13.32 -22.29 -8.71
C ALA A 25 -14.42 -21.28 -8.32
N GLU A 26 -14.02 -20.19 -7.67
CA GLU A 26 -14.84 -18.99 -7.49
C GLU A 26 -14.13 -17.83 -8.20
N PRO A 27 -14.60 -17.39 -9.37
CA PRO A 27 -14.00 -16.25 -10.05
C PRO A 27 -14.26 -14.96 -9.29
N GLY A 28 -13.31 -14.02 -9.36
CA GLY A 28 -13.42 -12.76 -8.64
C GLY A 28 -12.33 -11.78 -9.00
N ILE A 29 -12.41 -10.62 -8.34
CA ILE A 29 -11.42 -9.55 -8.37
C ILE A 29 -10.78 -9.52 -6.98
N LEU A 30 -9.46 -9.48 -6.95
CA LEU A 30 -8.66 -9.31 -5.74
C LEU A 30 -8.06 -7.91 -5.75
N PRO A 31 -8.59 -6.95 -4.97
CA PRO A 31 -7.94 -5.67 -4.76
C PRO A 31 -6.57 -5.88 -4.10
N LEU A 32 -5.58 -5.12 -4.55
CA LEU A 32 -4.21 -5.20 -4.07
C LEU A 32 -3.65 -3.79 -3.91
N THR A 33 -3.04 -3.52 -2.77
CA THR A 33 -2.16 -2.36 -2.61
C THR A 33 -0.72 -2.85 -2.47
N LEU A 34 0.13 -2.38 -3.36
CA LEU A 34 1.57 -2.64 -3.34
C LEU A 34 2.28 -1.48 -2.62
N PHE A 35 3.12 -1.82 -1.65
CA PHE A 35 4.11 -0.91 -1.07
C PHE A 35 5.49 -1.40 -1.46
N TYR A 36 6.33 -0.53 -2.00
CA TYR A 36 7.61 -0.97 -2.56
C TYR A 36 8.70 0.10 -2.44
N PRO A 37 9.99 -0.29 -2.48
CA PRO A 37 11.11 0.64 -2.57
C PRO A 37 10.97 1.45 -3.86
N ALA A 38 10.93 2.77 -3.78
CA ALA A 38 10.71 3.64 -4.93
C ALA A 38 11.90 4.55 -5.22
N LYS A 39 12.04 4.92 -6.50
CA LYS A 39 12.89 6.03 -6.90
C LYS A 39 12.32 7.34 -6.34
N PRO A 40 13.16 8.24 -5.82
CA PRO A 40 12.73 9.61 -5.54
C PRO A 40 12.43 10.33 -6.86
N GLY A 41 11.50 11.29 -6.85
CA GLY A 41 11.25 12.16 -8.01
C GLY A 41 9.78 12.47 -8.29
N VAL A 42 8.86 11.69 -7.72
CA VAL A 42 7.44 12.04 -7.66
C VAL A 42 7.17 12.85 -6.40
N GLU A 43 6.44 13.96 -6.53
CA GLU A 43 6.02 14.78 -5.39
C GLU A 43 4.62 14.42 -4.87
N GLU A 44 3.77 13.82 -5.71
CA GLU A 44 2.43 13.40 -5.32
C GLU A 44 2.50 12.26 -4.30
N LYS A 45 1.75 12.42 -3.21
CA LYS A 45 1.65 11.47 -2.12
C LYS A 45 0.27 10.84 -2.09
N GLU A 46 0.21 9.58 -1.69
CA GLU A 46 -1.07 8.91 -1.52
C GLU A 46 -1.74 9.32 -0.21
N LYS A 47 -3.07 9.32 -0.23
CA LYS A 47 -3.92 9.52 0.93
C LYS A 47 -3.85 8.32 1.88
N TYR A 48 -4.11 8.57 3.17
CA TYR A 48 -4.03 7.53 4.20
C TYR A 48 -5.03 6.38 3.99
N SER A 49 -6.19 6.68 3.41
CA SER A 49 -7.27 5.73 3.23
C SER A 49 -8.15 6.11 2.04
N PHE A 50 -8.78 5.11 1.44
CA PHE A 50 -9.98 5.34 0.63
C PHE A 50 -11.08 6.01 1.46
N PRO A 51 -11.81 7.00 0.92
CA PRO A 51 -12.90 7.67 1.63
C PRO A 51 -13.98 6.70 2.14
N GLU A 52 -14.28 5.65 1.40
CA GLU A 52 -15.30 4.64 1.69
C GLU A 52 -14.98 3.89 3.00
N ALA A 53 -13.70 3.54 3.20
CA ALA A 53 -13.23 2.81 4.37
C ALA A 53 -13.34 3.62 5.67
N LEU A 54 -13.34 4.96 5.60
CA LEU A 54 -13.45 5.86 6.75
C LEU A 54 -14.74 6.67 6.75
N LEU A 55 -15.75 6.31 5.94
CA LEU A 55 -17.02 7.03 5.83
C LEU A 55 -16.85 8.54 5.56
N GLY A 56 -15.81 8.91 4.81
CA GLY A 56 -15.47 10.30 4.48
C GLY A 56 -14.98 11.13 5.68
N LEU A 57 -14.59 10.52 6.80
CA LEU A 57 -13.99 11.24 7.92
C LEU A 57 -12.68 11.91 7.48
N PRO A 58 -12.31 13.09 8.03
CA PRO A 58 -11.18 13.90 7.57
C PRO A 58 -9.84 13.17 7.47
N LEU A 59 -9.66 12.10 8.25
CA LEU A 59 -8.46 11.27 8.23
C LEU A 59 -8.21 10.62 6.85
N CYS A 60 -9.23 10.44 5.99
CA CYS A 60 -9.02 9.94 4.62
C CYS A 60 -8.31 10.96 3.71
N GLU A 61 -8.31 12.25 4.07
CA GLU A 61 -7.66 13.31 3.28
C GLU A 61 -6.22 13.57 3.71
N GLU A 62 -5.76 12.95 4.81
CA GLU A 62 -4.38 13.09 5.27
C GLU A 62 -3.41 12.40 4.31
N GLU A 63 -2.40 13.14 3.86
CA GLU A 63 -1.34 12.59 3.02
C GLU A 63 -0.41 11.70 3.85
N THR A 64 -0.10 10.53 3.28
CA THR A 64 0.97 9.66 3.76
C THR A 64 2.34 10.20 3.33
N ARG A 65 3.39 9.42 3.58
CA ARG A 65 4.73 9.67 3.00
C ARG A 65 5.01 8.84 1.76
N PHE A 66 4.02 8.11 1.27
CA PHE A 66 4.18 7.18 0.15
C PHE A 66 4.01 7.90 -1.17
N LEU A 67 4.95 7.71 -2.08
CA LEU A 67 4.98 8.32 -3.40
C LEU A 67 4.02 7.57 -4.32
N LYS A 68 3.00 8.25 -4.79
CA LYS A 68 1.95 7.62 -5.58
C LYS A 68 2.46 7.26 -6.97
N ASN A 69 2.30 6.00 -7.37
CA ASN A 69 2.69 5.48 -8.70
C ASN A 69 4.15 5.77 -9.09
N ALA A 70 5.04 5.92 -8.11
CA ALA A 70 6.46 6.13 -8.38
C ALA A 70 7.09 4.89 -9.01
N GLU A 71 8.15 5.06 -9.81
CA GLU A 71 8.91 3.92 -10.31
C GLU A 71 9.60 3.17 -9.17
N ILE A 72 9.72 1.84 -9.31
CA ILE A 72 10.46 1.00 -8.37
C ILE A 72 11.95 1.36 -8.38
N ALA A 73 12.58 1.28 -7.21
CA ALA A 73 14.02 1.42 -7.03
C ALA A 73 14.79 0.35 -7.84
N GLU A 74 15.97 0.70 -8.34
CA GLU A 74 16.79 -0.15 -9.24
C GLU A 74 18.06 -0.69 -8.56
N GLU A 75 18.25 -0.37 -7.29
CA GLU A 75 19.42 -0.76 -6.49
C GLU A 75 19.53 -2.27 -6.29
N GLU A 76 18.42 -3.00 -6.43
CA GLU A 76 18.36 -4.45 -6.33
C GLU A 76 17.68 -5.03 -7.58
N GLU A 77 18.22 -6.13 -8.12
CA GLU A 77 17.62 -6.84 -9.27
C GLU A 77 16.33 -7.57 -8.88
N THR A 78 16.25 -8.03 -7.63
CA THR A 78 15.08 -8.75 -7.10
C THR A 78 14.79 -8.31 -5.68
N TRP A 79 13.52 -8.34 -5.30
CA TRP A 79 13.05 -7.92 -3.97
C TRP A 79 12.32 -9.07 -3.28
N PRO A 80 12.55 -9.31 -1.98
CA PRO A 80 11.71 -10.21 -1.21
C PRO A 80 10.27 -9.68 -1.15
N VAL A 81 9.31 -10.57 -1.37
CA VAL A 81 7.88 -10.24 -1.38
C VAL A 81 7.21 -10.73 -0.11
N ILE A 82 6.44 -9.86 0.54
CA ILE A 82 5.59 -10.17 1.69
C ILE A 82 4.14 -10.01 1.28
N PHE A 83 3.34 -11.05 1.45
CA PHE A 83 1.89 -10.93 1.38
C PHE A 83 1.33 -10.53 2.73
N TYR A 84 0.64 -9.40 2.79
CA TYR A 84 -0.03 -8.92 3.98
C TYR A 84 -1.55 -9.13 3.84
N ASN A 85 -2.16 -9.64 4.90
CA ASN A 85 -3.58 -9.92 4.98
C ASN A 85 -4.18 -9.13 6.14
N HIS A 86 -5.24 -8.37 5.87
CA HIS A 86 -5.87 -7.54 6.88
C HIS A 86 -6.84 -8.34 7.77
N GLY A 87 -7.21 -7.77 8.91
CA GLY A 87 -8.23 -8.36 9.78
C GLY A 87 -9.63 -8.33 9.14
N TYR A 88 -10.55 -9.18 9.62
CA TYR A 88 -11.93 -9.24 9.16
C TYR A 88 -12.64 -7.86 9.21
N ARG A 89 -13.41 -7.52 8.17
CA ARG A 89 -14.09 -6.21 7.98
C ARG A 89 -13.15 -5.01 7.89
N SER A 90 -11.91 -5.24 7.48
CA SER A 90 -10.94 -4.19 7.19
C SER A 90 -10.68 -4.11 5.69
N TYR A 91 -9.57 -3.53 5.27
CA TYR A 91 -9.21 -3.33 3.86
C TYR A 91 -7.69 -3.26 3.72
N GLU A 92 -7.20 -3.29 2.49
CA GLU A 92 -5.79 -3.49 2.14
C GLU A 92 -4.85 -2.38 2.63
N MET A 93 -5.34 -1.17 2.90
CA MET A 93 -4.51 -0.08 3.45
C MET A 93 -4.56 0.05 4.97
N SER A 94 -5.30 -0.81 5.67
CA SER A 94 -5.54 -0.72 7.13
C SER A 94 -4.27 -0.74 8.00
N ASN A 95 -3.15 -1.26 7.48
CA ASN A 95 -1.84 -1.27 8.13
C ASN A 95 -0.75 -0.63 7.24
N SER A 96 -1.11 0.43 6.52
CA SER A 96 -0.22 1.12 5.58
C SER A 96 1.11 1.56 6.20
N ILE A 97 1.14 1.97 7.47
CA ILE A 97 2.40 2.30 8.19
C ILE A 97 3.33 1.08 8.28
N LEU A 98 2.82 -0.09 8.67
CA LEU A 98 3.61 -1.31 8.77
C LEU A 98 4.11 -1.73 7.37
N CYS A 99 3.21 -1.76 6.39
CA CYS A 99 3.56 -2.14 5.02
C CYS A 99 4.61 -1.19 4.42
N GLY A 100 4.45 0.12 4.63
CA GLY A 100 5.42 1.12 4.22
C GLY A 100 6.76 1.00 4.96
N GLU A 101 6.76 0.67 6.25
CA GLU A 101 7.99 0.51 7.01
C GLU A 101 8.78 -0.74 6.62
N LEU A 102 8.10 -1.80 6.20
CA LEU A 102 8.73 -2.96 5.56
C LEU A 102 9.26 -2.57 4.17
N ALA A 103 8.47 -1.85 3.37
CA ALA A 103 8.91 -1.41 2.05
C ALA A 103 10.15 -0.51 2.09
N SER A 104 10.23 0.39 3.05
CA SER A 104 11.41 1.26 3.25
C SER A 104 12.70 0.48 3.53
N ARG A 105 12.61 -0.79 3.94
CA ARG A 105 13.73 -1.71 4.21
C ARG A 105 14.10 -2.61 3.03
N GLY A 106 13.41 -2.51 1.90
CA GLY A 106 13.70 -3.31 0.72
C GLY A 106 12.81 -4.54 0.57
N TYR A 107 11.54 -4.47 1.00
CA TYR A 107 10.54 -5.49 0.70
C TYR A 107 9.50 -4.94 -0.27
N ILE A 108 8.99 -5.77 -1.17
CA ILE A 108 7.70 -5.48 -1.81
C ILE A 108 6.62 -6.08 -0.90
N VAL A 109 5.69 -5.25 -0.43
CA VAL A 109 4.56 -5.70 0.37
C VAL A 109 3.30 -5.66 -0.48
N ALA A 110 2.73 -6.84 -0.72
CA ALA A 110 1.46 -7.03 -1.40
C ALA A 110 0.34 -7.14 -0.36
N ALA A 111 -0.33 -6.04 -0.08
CA ALA A 111 -1.46 -5.99 0.84
C ALA A 111 -2.76 -6.33 0.11
N LEU A 112 -3.40 -7.42 0.53
CA LEU A 112 -4.54 -8.02 -0.17
C LEU A 112 -5.86 -7.53 0.42
N GLY A 113 -6.77 -7.08 -0.43
CA GLY A 113 -8.19 -6.96 -0.13
C GLY A 113 -8.89 -8.31 -0.38
N HIS A 114 -10.02 -8.54 0.27
CA HIS A 114 -10.83 -9.76 0.17
C HIS A 114 -12.25 -9.42 -0.22
N ALA A 115 -12.63 -9.79 -1.44
CA ALA A 115 -14.01 -9.62 -1.90
C ALA A 115 -14.99 -10.27 -0.90
N LYS A 116 -16.02 -9.51 -0.49
CA LYS A 116 -17.08 -9.88 0.50
C LYS A 116 -16.65 -9.89 1.97
N GLU A 117 -15.37 -9.76 2.28
CA GLU A 117 -14.87 -9.70 3.68
C GLU A 117 -14.22 -8.35 4.01
N SER A 118 -13.90 -7.57 2.98
CA SER A 118 -13.39 -6.20 3.07
C SER A 118 -14.48 -5.14 2.97
N LEU A 119 -14.15 -3.94 3.46
CA LEU A 119 -14.92 -2.71 3.28
C LEU A 119 -14.83 -2.18 1.85
#